data_AF-A0A2W4T5E0-F1
#
_entry.id   AF-A0A2W4T5E0-F1
#
_cell.length_a   1.000
_cell.length_b   1.000
_cell.length_c   1.000
_cell.angle_alpha   90.00
_cell.angle_beta   90.00
_cell.angle_gamma   90.00
#
_symmetry.space_group_name_H-M   'P 1'
#
loop_
_entity.id
_entity.type
_entity.pdbx_description
1 polymer ?
#
loop_
_entity_poly.entity_id
_entity_poly.type
_entity_poly.pdbx_seq_one_letter_code
_entity_poly.pdbx_strand_id
1 'polypeptide(L)'
;MNSGFILVAMFTGLVALMLTGLPLAFVLGGMSLLFTVVFWDPGAIVITVIQIFDTMRSEALLAIPLYILMACLLQGSGVIEALYRAMELWFSRLAGGLAVGTVVICTIMAAMTGVVGASVTSMGILALPAMLRRGYDREMSIGTICASGTLGILIPPSVVTIVYA
;
A
#
# COMPACT_ATOMS: atom_id res chain seq x y z
N MET A 1 17.05 21.62 -26.17
CA MET A 1 16.59 21.90 -24.79
C MET A 1 17.57 21.27 -23.82
N ASN A 2 17.97 21.94 -22.74
CA ASN A 2 18.90 21.36 -21.78
C ASN A 2 18.19 20.22 -21.01
N SER A 3 18.79 19.02 -20.95
CA SER A 3 18.17 17.83 -20.34
C SER A 3 17.73 18.05 -18.90
N GLY A 4 18.42 18.94 -18.17
CA GLY A 4 18.06 19.33 -16.80
C GLY A 4 16.71 20.06 -16.71
N PHE A 5 16.33 20.86 -17.72
CA PHE A 5 15.04 21.55 -17.71
C PHE A 5 13.87 20.57 -17.89
N ILE A 6 14.04 19.57 -18.75
CA ILE A 6 13.01 18.53 -18.98
C ILE A 6 12.80 17.73 -17.71
N LEU A 7 13.87 17.32 -17.01
CA LEU A 7 13.78 16.59 -15.75
C LEU A 7 13.05 17.38 -14.66
N VAL A 8 13.38 18.67 -14.50
CA VAL A 8 12.71 19.54 -13.52
C VAL A 8 11.24 19.72 -13.89
N ALA A 9 10.91 19.88 -15.18
CA ALA A 9 9.52 19.97 -15.64
C ALA A 9 8.74 18.67 -15.40
N MET A 10 9.33 17.50 -15.66
CA MET A 10 8.72 16.20 -15.38
C MET A 10 8.45 16.01 -13.90
N PHE A 11 9.44 16.27 -13.05
CA PHE A 11 9.31 16.08 -11.61
C PHE A 11 8.28 17.05 -11.01
N THR A 12 8.35 18.33 -11.39
CA THR A 12 7.42 19.36 -10.89
C THR A 12 5.99 19.08 -11.37
N GLY A 13 5.82 18.68 -12.62
CA GLY A 13 4.50 18.32 -13.17
C GLY A 13 3.91 17.09 -12.49
N LEU A 14 4.74 16.09 -12.19
CA LEU A 14 4.31 14.89 -11.46
C LEU A 14 3.84 15.24 -10.04
N VAL A 15 4.62 16.04 -9.30
CA VAL A 15 4.25 16.49 -7.95
C VAL A 15 2.96 17.31 -7.98
N ALA A 16 2.82 18.24 -8.94
CA ALA A 16 1.61 19.06 -9.07
C ALA A 16 0.36 18.22 -9.37
N LEU A 17 0.46 17.22 -10.26
CA LEU A 17 -0.64 16.31 -10.59
C LEU A 17 -0.96 15.32 -9.48
N MET A 18 0.02 14.93 -8.65
CA MET A 18 -0.26 14.13 -7.46
C MET A 18 -1.08 14.90 -6.42
N LEU A 19 -0.85 16.21 -6.29
CA LEU A 19 -1.59 17.07 -5.35
C LEU A 19 -3.08 17.23 -5.72
N THR A 20 -3.47 17.00 -6.98
CA THR A 20 -4.88 17.03 -7.37
C THR A 20 -5.66 15.78 -6.93
N GLY A 21 -5.00 14.79 -6.32
CA GLY A 21 -5.62 13.56 -5.83
C GLY A 21 -5.99 12.56 -6.95
N LEU A 22 -5.45 12.75 -8.16
CA LEU A 22 -5.66 11.81 -9.26
C LEU A 22 -4.98 10.46 -8.94
N PRO A 23 -5.57 9.32 -9.37
CA PRO A 23 -4.92 8.02 -9.18
C PRO A 23 -3.55 8.01 -9.85
N LEU A 24 -2.54 7.52 -9.13
CA LEU A 24 -1.13 7.53 -9.54
C LEU A 24 -0.91 6.95 -10.94
N ALA A 25 -1.64 5.88 -11.33
CA ALA A 25 -1.54 5.26 -12.64
C ALA A 25 -1.82 6.25 -13.79
N PHE A 26 -2.83 7.11 -13.64
CA PHE A 26 -3.15 8.13 -14.65
C PHE A 26 -2.15 9.28 -14.65
N VAL A 27 -1.63 9.65 -13.48
CA VAL A 27 -0.61 10.70 -13.37
C VAL A 27 0.69 10.26 -14.04
N LEU A 28 1.19 9.06 -13.73
CA LEU A 28 2.41 8.50 -14.30
C LEU A 28 2.27 8.21 -15.80
N GLY A 29 1.20 7.50 -16.18
CA GLY A 29 0.95 7.16 -17.59
C GLY A 29 0.67 8.39 -18.45
N GLY A 30 -0.12 9.33 -17.92
CA GLY A 30 -0.42 10.60 -18.56
C GLY A 30 0.84 11.43 -18.77
N MET A 31 1.65 11.63 -17.73
CA MET A 31 2.92 12.36 -17.83
C MET A 31 3.90 11.68 -18.79
N SER A 32 4.01 10.35 -18.75
CA SER A 32 4.85 9.58 -19.68
C SER A 32 4.44 9.84 -21.14
N LEU A 33 3.14 9.77 -21.44
CA LEU A 33 2.63 10.00 -22.79
C LEU A 33 2.81 11.46 -23.23
N LEU A 34 2.49 12.42 -22.34
CA LEU A 34 2.57 13.86 -22.62
C LEU A 34 3.99 14.29 -22.95
N PHE A 35 4.97 13.85 -22.16
CA PHE A 35 6.39 14.16 -22.40
C PHE A 35 6.95 13.43 -23.63
N THR A 36 6.50 12.20 -23.90
CA THR A 36 6.91 11.47 -25.10
C THR A 36 6.45 12.19 -26.37
N VAL A 37 5.19 12.62 -26.43
CA VAL A 37 4.62 13.32 -27.60
C VAL A 37 5.23 14.72 -27.78
N VAL A 38 5.45 15.46 -26.70
CA VAL A 38 5.94 16.85 -26.76
C VAL A 38 7.44 16.94 -27.06
N PHE A 39 8.26 15.99 -26.60
CA PHE A 39 9.72 16.11 -26.68
C PHE A 39 10.43 15.06 -27.55
N TRP A 40 9.83 13.90 -27.84
CA TRP A 40 10.51 12.77 -28.53
C TRP A 40 9.90 12.41 -29.90
N ASP A 41 8.97 13.21 -30.46
CA ASP A 41 8.25 12.96 -31.72
C ASP A 41 7.06 11.96 -31.63
N PRO A 42 5.95 12.16 -32.36
CA PRO A 42 4.78 11.26 -32.32
C PRO A 42 5.09 9.80 -32.66
N GLY A 43 6.15 9.52 -33.42
CA GLY A 43 6.60 8.15 -33.68
C GLY A 43 7.10 7.40 -32.43
N ALA A 44 7.56 8.11 -31.40
CA ALA A 44 8.09 7.53 -30.17
C ALA A 44 7.01 6.90 -29.26
N ILE A 45 5.72 7.13 -29.54
CA ILE A 45 4.61 6.48 -28.82
C ILE A 45 4.72 4.95 -28.89
N VAL A 46 5.26 4.42 -29.99
CA VAL A 46 5.48 2.98 -30.16
C VAL A 46 6.39 2.41 -29.05
N ILE A 47 7.38 3.19 -28.61
CA ILE A 47 8.30 2.79 -27.54
C ILE A 47 7.55 2.69 -26.21
N THR A 48 6.69 3.66 -25.90
CA THR A 48 5.82 3.63 -24.71
C THR A 48 4.92 2.39 -24.72
N VAL A 49 4.32 2.08 -25.87
CA VAL A 49 3.46 0.89 -26.01
C VAL A 49 4.24 -0.40 -25.78
N ILE A 50 5.43 -0.55 -26.39
CA ILE A 50 6.27 -1.73 -26.20
C ILE A 50 6.66 -1.90 -24.72
N GLN A 51 7.03 -0.83 -24.02
CA GLN A 51 7.36 -0.91 -22.59
C GLN A 51 6.15 -1.31 -21.72
N ILE A 52 4.95 -0.85 -22.06
CA ILE A 52 3.73 -1.29 -21.37
C ILE A 52 3.53 -2.80 -21.55
N PHE A 53 3.69 -3.32 -22.77
CA PHE A 53 3.58 -4.75 -23.04
C PHE A 53 4.66 -5.58 -22.34
N ASP A 54 5.90 -5.10 -22.30
CA ASP A 54 6.99 -5.83 -21.62
C ASP A 54 6.78 -5.85 -20.10
N THR A 55 6.30 -4.73 -19.53
CA THR A 55 5.91 -4.67 -18.11
C THR A 55 4.76 -5.63 -17.80
N MET A 56 3.73 -5.71 -18.65
CA MET A 56 2.61 -6.66 -18.46
C MET A 56 3.04 -8.13 -18.46
N ARG A 57 4.16 -8.45 -19.11
CA ARG A 57 4.71 -9.81 -19.18
C ARG A 57 5.71 -10.12 -18.05
N SER A 58 6.01 -9.16 -17.18
CA SER A 58 6.96 -9.37 -16.09
C SER A 58 6.47 -10.47 -15.14
N GLU A 59 7.39 -11.39 -14.81
CA GLU A 59 7.14 -12.48 -13.86
C GLU A 59 6.82 -11.95 -12.45
N ALA A 60 7.23 -10.71 -12.14
CA ALA A 60 6.88 -10.07 -10.88
C ALA A 60 5.36 -9.93 -10.71
N LEU A 61 4.60 -9.67 -11.78
CA LEU A 61 3.14 -9.55 -11.69
C LEU A 61 2.45 -10.87 -11.36
N LEU A 62 3.07 -12.02 -11.66
CA LEU A 62 2.55 -13.34 -11.25
C LEU A 62 2.51 -13.50 -9.72
N ALA A 63 3.36 -12.77 -8.99
CA ALA A 63 3.34 -12.80 -7.55
C ALA A 63 2.06 -12.14 -6.99
N ILE A 64 1.48 -11.15 -7.66
CA ILE A 64 0.34 -10.38 -7.15
C ILE A 64 -0.89 -11.29 -6.86
N PRO A 65 -1.36 -12.13 -7.80
CA PRO A 65 -2.44 -13.08 -7.50
C PRO A 65 -2.10 -14.08 -6.39
N LEU A 66 -0.85 -14.54 -6.32
CA LEU A 66 -0.40 -15.46 -5.27
C LEU A 66 -0.41 -14.82 -3.88
N TYR A 67 -0.02 -13.54 -3.78
CA TYR A 67 -0.13 -12.75 -2.54
C TYR A 67 -1.59 -12.55 -2.13
N ILE A 68 -2.47 -12.23 -3.08
CA ILE A 68 -3.91 -12.10 -2.80
C ILE A 68 -4.49 -13.45 -2.32
N LEU A 69 -4.10 -14.56 -2.96
CA LEU A 69 -4.52 -15.90 -2.54
C LEU A 69 -4.05 -16.21 -1.11
N MET A 70 -2.78 -15.94 -0.80
CA MET A 70 -2.24 -16.09 0.55
C MET A 70 -3.00 -15.24 1.57
N ALA A 71 -3.30 -13.97 1.24
CA ALA A 71 -4.06 -13.07 2.11
C ALA A 71 -5.47 -13.62 2.40
N CYS A 72 -6.17 -14.14 1.39
CA CYS A 72 -7.46 -14.79 1.56
C CYS A 72 -7.38 -16.05 2.44
N LEU A 73 -6.36 -16.89 2.26
CA LEU A 73 -6.14 -18.09 3.08
C LEU A 73 -5.82 -17.72 4.55
N LEU A 74 -5.04 -16.67 4.78
CA LEU A 74 -4.73 -16.17 6.13
C LEU A 74 -5.97 -15.58 6.81
N GLN A 75 -6.81 -14.86 6.08
CA GLN A 75 -8.10 -14.37 6.60
C GLN A 75 -9.06 -15.50 6.93
N GLY A 76 -9.12 -16.55 6.10
CA GLY A 76 -10.02 -17.69 6.31
C GLY A 76 -9.57 -18.71 7.37
N SER A 77 -8.30 -18.69 7.79
CA SER A 77 -7.72 -19.71 8.70
C SER A 77 -7.79 -19.35 10.19
N GLY A 78 -8.29 -18.16 10.56
CA GLY A 78 -8.36 -17.72 11.96
C GLY A 78 -7.00 -17.35 12.58
N VAL A 79 -5.91 -17.36 11.80
CA VAL A 79 -4.56 -16.98 12.26
C VAL A 79 -4.55 -15.53 12.79
N ILE A 80 -5.34 -14.66 12.18
CA ILE A 80 -5.47 -13.25 12.56
C ILE A 80 -5.98 -13.10 14.00
N GLU A 81 -7.00 -13.87 14.36
CA GLU A 81 -7.63 -13.83 15.69
C GLU A 81 -6.68 -14.39 16.75
N ALA A 82 -5.97 -15.48 16.43
CA ALA A 82 -4.95 -16.05 17.29
C ALA A 82 -3.80 -15.06 17.53
N LEU A 83 -3.33 -14.40 16.48
CA LEU A 83 -2.27 -13.38 16.55
C LEU A 83 -2.72 -12.17 17.38
N TYR A 84 -3.96 -11.71 17.17
CA TYR A 84 -4.55 -10.62 17.95
C TYR A 84 -4.56 -10.95 19.44
N ARG A 85 -5.02 -12.15 19.81
CA ARG A 85 -5.08 -12.60 21.20
C ARG A 85 -3.70 -12.76 21.83
N ALA A 86 -2.72 -13.24 21.08
CA ALA A 86 -1.33 -13.38 21.55
C ALA A 86 -0.69 -12.01 21.84
N MET A 87 -0.87 -11.04 20.95
CA MET A 87 -0.35 -9.68 21.14
C MET A 87 -1.08 -8.95 22.27
N GLU A 88 -2.38 -9.19 22.43
CA GLU A 88 -3.13 -8.67 23.57
C GLU A 88 -2.54 -9.15 24.92
N LEU A 89 -2.19 -10.45 25.01
CA LEU A 89 -1.54 -11.02 26.19
C LEU A 89 -0.15 -10.41 26.43
N TRP A 90 0.66 -10.26 25.38
CA TRP A 90 2.01 -9.72 25.47
C TRP A 90 2.05 -8.24 25.86
N PHE A 91 1.13 -7.44 25.36
CA PHE A 91 1.08 -6.00 25.64
C PHE A 91 0.11 -5.64 26.79
N SER A 92 -0.54 -6.62 27.42
CA SER A 92 -1.48 -6.42 28.54
C SER A 92 -0.91 -5.62 29.74
N ARG A 93 0.41 -5.67 29.94
CA ARG A 93 1.11 -5.00 31.06
C ARG A 93 1.44 -3.52 30.79
N LEU A 94 1.30 -3.03 29.56
CA LEU A 94 1.57 -1.63 29.22
C LEU A 94 0.29 -0.79 29.32
N ALA A 95 0.39 0.40 29.91
CA ALA A 95 -0.64 1.43 29.77
C ALA A 95 -0.75 1.82 28.29
N GLY A 96 -1.93 1.64 27.68
CA GLY A 96 -2.11 1.81 26.24
C GLY A 96 -1.72 0.59 25.40
N GLY A 97 -1.40 -0.55 26.02
CA GLY A 97 -0.87 -1.74 25.35
C GLY A 97 -1.78 -2.34 24.28
N LEU A 98 -3.09 -2.08 24.32
CA LEU A 98 -4.00 -2.49 23.25
C LEU A 98 -3.72 -1.76 21.94
N ALA A 99 -3.49 -0.44 22.00
CA ALA A 99 -3.19 0.35 20.80
C ALA A 99 -1.83 -0.06 20.20
N VAL A 100 -0.82 -0.26 21.05
CA VAL A 100 0.50 -0.73 20.60
C VAL A 100 0.41 -2.12 20.00
N GLY A 101 -0.33 -3.04 20.65
CA GLY A 101 -0.61 -4.37 20.13
C GLY A 101 -1.27 -4.32 18.75
N THR A 102 -2.32 -3.50 18.59
CA THR A 102 -3.00 -3.30 17.31
C THR A 102 -2.04 -2.81 16.22
N VAL A 103 -1.16 -1.85 16.52
CA VAL A 103 -0.15 -1.37 15.54
C VAL A 103 0.78 -2.51 15.11
N VAL A 104 1.29 -3.30 16.06
CA VAL A 104 2.19 -4.42 15.76
C VAL A 104 1.49 -5.50 14.93
N ILE A 105 0.27 -5.90 15.32
CA ILE A 105 -0.51 -6.90 14.58
C ILE A 105 -0.83 -6.39 13.17
N CYS A 106 -1.33 -5.16 13.05
CA CYS A 106 -1.62 -4.53 11.76
C CYS A 106 -0.37 -4.52 10.88
N THR A 107 0.79 -4.20 11.45
CA THR A 107 2.05 -4.16 10.71
C THR A 107 2.47 -5.55 10.22
N ILE A 108 2.39 -6.59 11.07
CA ILE A 108 2.70 -7.98 10.69
C ILE A 108 1.72 -8.48 9.62
N MET A 109 0.42 -8.23 9.82
CA MET A 109 -0.62 -8.61 8.87
C MET A 109 -0.47 -7.89 7.53
N ALA A 110 -0.18 -6.59 7.55
CA ALA A 110 0.01 -5.81 6.35
C ALA A 110 1.30 -6.20 5.61
N ALA A 111 2.36 -6.61 6.34
CA ALA A 111 3.58 -7.18 5.74
C ALA A 111 3.31 -8.53 5.06
N MET A 112 2.49 -9.40 5.67
CA MET A 112 2.14 -10.70 5.07
C MET A 112 1.20 -10.55 3.87
N THR A 113 0.20 -9.67 3.97
CA THR A 113 -0.83 -9.53 2.93
C THR A 113 -0.43 -8.59 1.80
N GLY A 114 0.51 -7.67 2.04
CA GLY A 114 0.96 -6.68 1.06
C GLY A 114 -0.12 -5.69 0.61
N VAL A 115 -1.31 -5.69 1.24
CA VAL A 115 -2.49 -4.89 0.85
C VAL A 115 -3.04 -4.13 2.06
N VAL A 116 -2.97 -2.80 2.00
CA VAL A 116 -3.43 -1.90 3.07
C VAL A 116 -4.94 -2.02 3.31
N GLY A 117 -5.75 -2.09 2.24
CA GLY A 117 -7.21 -2.13 2.37
C GLY A 117 -7.74 -3.35 3.11
N ALA A 118 -7.17 -4.54 2.84
CA ALA A 118 -7.62 -5.79 3.44
C ALA A 118 -7.29 -5.85 4.94
N SER A 119 -6.08 -5.46 5.32
CA SER A 119 -5.62 -5.47 6.71
C SER A 119 -6.38 -4.45 7.58
N VAL A 120 -6.58 -3.21 7.09
CA VAL A 120 -7.33 -2.17 7.80
C VAL A 120 -8.79 -2.57 7.98
N THR A 121 -9.43 -3.16 6.97
CA THR A 121 -10.84 -3.58 7.05
C THR A 121 -11.03 -4.72 8.05
N SER A 122 -10.19 -5.75 8.02
CA SER A 122 -10.26 -6.85 8.99
C SER A 122 -10.01 -6.39 10.42
N MET A 123 -9.02 -5.53 10.63
CA MET A 123 -8.72 -4.99 11.96
C MET A 123 -9.77 -3.98 12.43
N GLY A 124 -10.39 -3.24 11.51
CA GLY A 124 -11.56 -2.42 11.82
C GLY A 124 -12.73 -3.24 12.36
N ILE A 125 -12.93 -4.46 11.86
CA ILE A 125 -14.01 -5.34 12.35
C ILE A 125 -13.63 -6.01 13.69
N LEU A 126 -12.37 -6.42 13.86
CA LEU A 126 -11.91 -7.17 15.02
C LEU A 126 -11.43 -6.27 16.19
N ALA A 127 -10.56 -5.31 15.92
CA ALA A 127 -9.86 -4.51 16.93
C ALA A 127 -10.67 -3.29 17.40
N LEU A 128 -11.36 -2.59 16.48
CA LEU A 128 -12.12 -1.38 16.84
C LEU A 128 -13.18 -1.63 17.94
N PRO A 129 -14.07 -2.65 17.86
CA PRO A 129 -15.04 -2.88 18.93
C PRO A 129 -14.36 -3.28 20.25
N ALA A 130 -13.22 -3.97 20.20
CA ALA A 130 -12.46 -4.35 21.39
C ALA A 130 -11.79 -3.15 22.08
N MET A 131 -11.25 -2.20 21.31
CA MET A 131 -10.68 -0.94 21.80
C MET A 131 -11.76 -0.06 22.48
N LEU A 132 -12.91 0.11 21.83
CA LEU A 132 -14.02 0.91 22.36
C LEU A 132 -14.58 0.35 23.67
N ARG A 133 -14.70 -0.98 23.79
CA ARG A 133 -15.12 -1.63 25.05
C ARG A 133 -14.16 -1.40 26.22
N ARG A 134 -12.89 -1.10 25.94
CA ARG A 134 -11.86 -0.79 26.95
C ARG A 134 -11.72 0.71 27.24
N GLY A 135 -12.62 1.53 26.70
CA GLY A 135 -12.64 2.97 26.94
C GLY A 135 -11.60 3.76 26.14
N TYR A 136 -11.06 3.21 25.06
CA TYR A 136 -10.22 3.99 24.14
C TYR A 136 -11.07 5.03 23.40
N ASP A 137 -10.47 6.19 23.16
CA ASP A 137 -11.07 7.21 22.31
C ASP A 137 -11.28 6.69 20.88
N ARG A 138 -12.41 7.09 20.27
CA ARG A 138 -12.81 6.63 18.94
C ARG A 138 -11.87 7.15 17.85
N GLU A 139 -11.49 8.44 17.91
CA GLU A 139 -10.61 9.04 16.91
C GLU A 139 -9.20 8.44 17.01
N MET A 140 -8.71 8.23 18.23
CA MET A 140 -7.43 7.56 18.46
C MET A 140 -7.45 6.11 17.94
N SER A 141 -8.52 5.35 18.18
CA SER A 141 -8.62 3.95 17.73
C SER A 141 -8.67 3.84 16.20
N ILE A 142 -9.46 4.69 15.54
CA ILE A 142 -9.54 4.71 14.08
C ILE A 142 -8.22 5.18 13.47
N GLY A 143 -7.66 6.27 14.00
CA GLY A 143 -6.38 6.82 13.53
C GLY A 143 -5.23 5.81 13.65
N THR A 144 -5.16 5.08 14.76
CA THR A 144 -4.12 4.05 14.97
C THR A 144 -4.29 2.85 14.02
N ILE A 145 -5.51 2.38 13.78
CA ILE A 145 -5.77 1.29 12.82
C ILE A 145 -5.43 1.74 11.39
N CYS A 146 -5.88 2.94 10.98
CA CYS A 146 -5.59 3.47 9.65
C CYS A 146 -4.09 3.72 9.44
N ALA A 147 -3.41 4.34 10.40
CA ALA A 147 -1.98 4.62 10.31
C ALA A 147 -1.15 3.33 10.26
N SER A 148 -1.45 2.36 11.13
CA SER A 148 -0.72 1.09 11.17
C SER A 148 -0.89 0.24 9.91
N GLY A 149 -2.05 0.30 9.25
CA GLY A 149 -2.26 -0.36 7.97
C GLY A 149 -1.33 0.11 6.87
N THR A 150 -0.93 1.39 6.88
CA THR A 150 -0.01 1.95 5.87
C THR A 150 1.44 1.49 6.04
N LEU A 151 1.83 1.05 7.24
CA LEU A 151 3.20 0.59 7.53
C LEU A 151 3.56 -0.70 6.78
N GLY A 152 2.56 -1.53 6.43
CA GLY A 152 2.83 -2.79 5.72
C GLY A 152 3.35 -2.62 4.30
N ILE A 153 3.18 -1.45 3.68
CA ILE A 153 3.79 -1.16 2.37
C ILE A 153 5.33 -1.13 2.49
N LEU A 154 5.85 -0.76 3.65
CA LEU A 154 7.29 -0.57 3.86
C LEU A 154 8.05 -1.88 4.14
N ILE A 155 7.36 -2.97 4.47
CA ILE A 155 7.98 -4.24 4.82
C ILE A 155 7.91 -5.17 3.60
N PRO A 156 9.04 -5.46 2.93
CA PRO A 156 9.06 -6.46 1.87
C PRO A 156 8.72 -7.84 2.44
N PRO A 157 8.00 -8.70 1.71
CA PRO A 157 7.48 -8.52 0.36
C PRO A 157 6.05 -7.91 0.33
N SER A 158 5.86 -6.77 -0.35
CA SER A 158 4.54 -6.14 -0.51
C SER A 158 4.15 -6.01 -1.99
N VAL A 159 2.85 -5.93 -2.30
CA VAL A 159 2.35 -5.77 -3.68
C VAL A 159 2.95 -4.52 -4.32
N VAL A 160 3.09 -3.44 -3.55
CA VAL A 160 3.71 -2.20 -4.01
C VAL A 160 5.18 -2.41 -4.37
N THR A 161 5.94 -3.08 -3.50
CA THR A 161 7.34 -3.40 -3.78
C THR A 161 7.47 -4.27 -5.03
N ILE A 162 6.57 -5.20 -5.27
CA ILE A 162 6.56 -6.07 -6.47
C ILE A 162 6.28 -5.27 -7.75
N VAL A 163 5.38 -4.29 -7.69
CA VAL A 163 5.02 -3.46 -8.84
C VAL A 163 6.12 -2.47 -9.21
N TYR A 164 6.93 -2.04 -8.24
CA TYR A 164 8.00 -1.05 -8.43
C TYR A 164 9.43 -1.62 -8.40
N ALA A 165 9.59 -2.94 -8.27
CA ALA A 165 10.87 -3.63 -8.37
C ALA A 165 11.19 -3.99 -9.82
#